data_AF-A0A1V6GT26-F1
#
_entry.id   AF-A0A1V6GT26-F1
#
_cell.length_a   1.000
_cell.length_b   1.000
_cell.length_c   1.000
_cell.angle_alpha   90.00
_cell.angle_beta   90.00
_cell.angle_gamma   90.00
#
_symmetry.space_group_name_H-M   'P 1'
#
loop_
_entity.id
_entity.type
_entity.pdbx_description
1 polymer ?
#
loop_
_entity_poly.entity_id
_entity_poly.type
_entity_poly.pdbx_seq_one_letter_code
_entity_poly.pdbx_strand_id
1 'polypeptide(L)'
;MAHLGRVPESIHCKDNDLMKCADHLHDALRGQFISADNVLLVGLQPRFLEQLAAIKTVRVCDLNPDVIGTIRSGVVIDGPDRFSENAAWAGAIFATGSTVVNGTIDEILDAGRDTFFYGVTVTGVASLLGLKQFCHVIEQAKSSHCLAHEQSHIPQ
;
A
#
# COMPACT_ATOMS: atom_id res chain seq x y z
N MET A 1 -2.84 8.71 17.21
CA MET A 1 -1.67 9.37 16.59
C MET A 1 -1.97 10.79 16.12
N ALA A 2 -3.06 11.02 15.39
CA ALA A 2 -3.45 12.38 14.96
C ALA A 2 -3.75 13.34 16.10
N HIS A 3 -4.48 12.87 17.12
CA HIS A 3 -4.71 13.62 18.35
C HIS A 3 -3.41 13.98 19.11
N LEU A 4 -2.29 13.32 18.80
CA LEU A 4 -0.97 13.58 19.39
C LEU A 4 -0.07 14.43 18.47
N GLY A 5 -0.59 14.92 17.33
CA GLY A 5 0.16 15.73 16.36
C GLY A 5 1.28 14.98 15.61
N ARG A 6 1.36 13.65 15.73
CA ARG A 6 2.48 12.85 15.17
C ARG A 6 2.27 12.39 13.73
N VAL A 7 1.01 12.26 13.32
CA VAL A 7 0.60 11.96 11.93
C VAL A 7 -0.66 12.76 11.63
N PRO A 8 -0.95 13.11 10.36
CA PRO A 8 -2.23 13.70 10.00
C PRO A 8 -3.40 12.76 10.35
N GLU A 9 -4.59 13.32 10.52
CA GLU A 9 -5.81 12.53 10.71
C GLU A 9 -6.00 11.58 9.53
N SER A 10 -6.25 10.30 9.85
CA SER A 10 -6.45 9.27 8.84
C SER A 10 -7.83 9.47 8.19
N ILE A 11 -7.85 10.24 7.12
CA ILE A 11 -9.06 10.45 6.31
C ILE A 11 -9.14 9.31 5.29
N HIS A 12 -10.21 8.51 5.37
CA HIS A 12 -10.50 7.52 4.33
C HIS A 12 -10.97 8.26 3.07
N CYS A 13 -10.42 7.86 1.92
CA CYS A 13 -10.92 8.30 0.61
C CYS A 13 -12.45 8.13 0.51
N LYS A 14 -13.16 9.15 0.00
CA LYS A 14 -14.61 9.12 -0.23
C LYS A 14 -14.89 8.86 -1.72
N ASP A 15 -15.77 7.91 -2.01
CA ASP A 15 -16.38 7.63 -3.32
C ASP A 15 -15.41 7.56 -4.52
N ASN A 16 -15.15 8.69 -5.21
CA ASN A 16 -14.36 8.80 -6.45
C ASN A 16 -12.83 8.79 -6.23
N ASP A 17 -12.34 8.80 -5.00
CA ASP A 17 -10.90 8.85 -4.69
C ASP A 17 -10.17 7.51 -4.92
N LEU A 18 -10.88 6.41 -5.18
CA LEU A 18 -10.27 5.14 -5.58
C LEU A 18 -9.48 5.29 -6.90
N MET A 19 -9.96 6.15 -7.81
CA MET A 19 -9.26 6.48 -9.05
C MET A 19 -7.97 7.23 -8.76
N LYS A 20 -7.99 8.21 -7.85
CA LYS A 20 -6.78 8.97 -7.48
C LYS A 20 -5.73 8.11 -6.79
N CYS A 21 -6.13 7.14 -5.97
CA CYS A 21 -5.20 6.16 -5.40
C CYS A 21 -4.56 5.28 -6.49
N ALA A 22 -5.33 4.93 -7.52
CA ALA A 22 -4.83 4.15 -8.66
C ALA A 22 -3.93 4.99 -9.59
N ASP A 23 -4.29 6.24 -9.86
CA ASP A 23 -3.50 7.18 -10.65
C ASP A 23 -2.15 7.49 -9.97
N HIS A 24 -2.19 7.69 -8.65
CA HIS A 24 -0.96 7.84 -7.86
C HIS A 24 -0.05 6.61 -8.00
N LEU A 25 -0.63 5.40 -7.93
CA LEU A 25 0.11 4.14 -8.14
C LEU A 25 0.68 4.06 -9.55
N HIS A 26 -0.10 4.44 -10.54
CA HIS A 26 0.31 4.48 -11.94
C HIS A 26 1.53 5.40 -12.15
N ASP A 27 1.51 6.60 -11.58
CA ASP A 27 2.61 7.55 -11.70
C ASP A 27 3.86 7.08 -10.96
N ALA A 28 3.71 6.48 -9.77
CA ALA A 28 4.84 5.87 -9.05
C ALA A 28 5.50 4.74 -9.87
N LEU A 29 4.68 3.92 -10.52
CA LEU A 29 5.16 2.83 -11.36
C LEU A 29 5.90 3.35 -12.62
N ARG A 30 5.37 4.38 -13.30
CA ARG A 30 6.04 5.01 -14.46
C ARG A 30 7.33 5.74 -14.09
N GLY A 31 7.37 6.34 -12.90
CA GLY A 31 8.55 7.01 -12.35
C GLY A 31 9.69 6.06 -11.95
N GLN A 32 9.55 4.75 -12.20
CA GLN A 32 10.51 3.70 -11.81
C GLN A 32 10.77 3.64 -10.29
N PHE A 33 9.82 4.12 -9.47
CA PHE A 33 9.91 4.03 -8.01
C PHE A 33 9.90 2.59 -7.53
N ILE A 34 9.24 1.70 -8.29
CA ILE A 34 9.26 0.25 -8.10
C ILE A 34 10.07 -0.39 -9.24
N SER A 35 11.31 -0.76 -8.92
CA SER A 35 12.24 -1.38 -9.87
C SER A 35 11.93 -2.85 -10.17
N ALA A 36 11.27 -3.57 -9.26
CA ALA A 36 10.94 -4.97 -9.43
C ALA A 36 9.91 -5.20 -10.55
N ASP A 37 10.14 -6.21 -11.40
CA ASP A 37 9.18 -6.62 -12.45
C ASP A 37 8.11 -7.59 -11.93
N ASN A 38 8.47 -8.39 -10.92
CA ASN A 38 7.58 -9.33 -10.26
C ASN A 38 7.09 -8.74 -8.94
N VAL A 39 5.77 -8.61 -8.83
CA VAL A 39 5.11 -7.96 -7.69
C VAL A 39 4.09 -8.89 -7.06
N LEU A 40 4.10 -8.98 -5.73
CA LEU A 40 3.04 -9.62 -4.96
C LEU A 40 2.08 -8.55 -4.41
N LEU A 41 0.78 -8.72 -4.66
CA LEU A 41 -0.28 -7.95 -4.01
C LEU A 41 -0.93 -8.80 -2.90
N VAL A 42 -0.83 -8.34 -1.64
CA VAL A 42 -1.43 -8.97 -0.46
C VAL A 42 -2.67 -8.19 -0.05
N GLY A 43 -3.84 -8.82 -0.18
CA GLY A 43 -5.16 -8.23 -0.04
C GLY A 43 -5.66 -7.66 -1.37
N LEU A 44 -6.69 -8.26 -1.96
CA LEU A 44 -7.21 -7.82 -3.24
C LEU A 44 -7.76 -6.39 -3.15
N GLN A 45 -7.07 -5.47 -3.83
CA GLN A 45 -7.61 -4.17 -4.18
C GLN A 45 -7.75 -4.11 -5.71
N PRO A 46 -8.97 -4.22 -6.28
CA PRO A 46 -9.15 -4.41 -7.72
C PRO A 46 -8.46 -3.38 -8.61
N ARG A 47 -8.49 -2.09 -8.22
CA ARG A 47 -7.84 -1.01 -8.97
C ARG A 47 -6.32 -1.06 -8.91
N PHE A 48 -5.74 -1.53 -7.80
CA PHE A 48 -4.29 -1.74 -7.71
C PHE A 48 -3.89 -2.90 -8.62
N LEU A 49 -4.66 -3.98 -8.60
CA LEU A 49 -4.41 -5.13 -9.45
C LEU A 49 -4.47 -4.76 -10.93
N GLU A 50 -5.48 -3.97 -11.35
CA GLU A 50 -5.56 -3.45 -12.72
C GLU A 50 -4.31 -2.66 -13.13
N GLN A 51 -3.86 -1.70 -12.30
CA GLN A 51 -2.69 -0.88 -12.62
C GLN A 51 -1.39 -1.67 -12.60
N LEU A 52 -1.19 -2.55 -11.61
CA LEU A 52 0.01 -3.38 -11.52
C LEU A 52 0.08 -4.39 -12.68
N ALA A 53 -1.01 -5.10 -12.97
CA ALA A 53 -1.03 -6.12 -14.01
C ALA A 53 -0.88 -5.55 -15.42
N ALA A 54 -1.16 -4.25 -15.63
CA ALA A 54 -0.97 -3.58 -16.91
C ALA A 54 0.51 -3.42 -17.29
N ILE A 55 1.44 -3.46 -16.33
CA ILE A 55 2.85 -3.10 -16.54
C ILE A 55 3.87 -4.01 -15.83
N LYS A 56 3.42 -4.86 -14.90
CA LYS A 56 4.25 -5.76 -14.10
C LYS A 56 3.69 -7.17 -14.15
N THR A 57 4.51 -8.15 -13.80
CA THR A 57 4.03 -9.51 -13.55
C THR A 57 3.53 -9.59 -12.12
N VAL A 58 2.27 -9.98 -11.92
CA VAL A 58 1.61 -9.88 -10.60
C VAL A 58 1.14 -11.25 -10.13
N ARG A 59 1.37 -11.54 -8.84
CA ARG A 59 0.65 -12.57 -8.08
C ARG A 59 -0.16 -11.91 -6.98
N VAL A 60 -1.25 -12.54 -6.57
CA VAL A 60 -2.16 -12.00 -5.56
C VAL A 60 -2.40 -13.04 -4.47
N CYS A 61 -2.32 -12.64 -3.21
CA CYS A 61 -2.79 -13.44 -2.06
C CYS A 61 -3.91 -12.69 -1.34
N ASP A 62 -4.98 -13.40 -0.96
CA ASP A 62 -6.07 -12.87 -0.14
C ASP A 62 -6.47 -13.86 0.98
N LEU A 63 -7.08 -13.35 2.04
CA LEU A 63 -7.65 -14.15 3.12
C LEU A 63 -9.15 -14.39 2.95
N ASN A 64 -9.82 -13.66 2.06
CA ASN A 64 -11.25 -13.77 1.83
C ASN A 64 -11.55 -15.00 0.93
N PRO A 65 -12.20 -16.05 1.46
CA PRO A 65 -12.50 -17.27 0.71
C PRO A 65 -13.39 -17.02 -0.51
N ASP A 66 -14.18 -15.94 -0.53
CA ASP A 66 -15.08 -15.63 -1.63
C ASP A 66 -14.35 -15.21 -2.92
N VAL A 67 -13.10 -14.73 -2.79
CA VAL A 67 -12.30 -14.27 -3.94
C VAL A 67 -11.16 -15.23 -4.30
N ILE A 68 -10.75 -16.10 -3.38
CA ILE A 68 -9.71 -17.11 -3.61
C ILE A 68 -10.12 -18.05 -4.76
N GLY A 69 -9.16 -18.37 -5.63
CA GLY A 69 -9.36 -19.19 -6.83
C GLY A 69 -10.03 -18.46 -7.99
N THR A 70 -10.55 -17.24 -7.78
CA THR A 70 -11.13 -16.44 -8.86
C THR A 70 -10.05 -15.74 -9.69
N ILE A 71 -10.39 -15.38 -10.92
CA ILE A 71 -9.52 -14.58 -11.80
C ILE A 71 -9.97 -13.12 -11.76
N ARG A 72 -9.02 -12.19 -11.55
CA ARG A 72 -9.24 -10.74 -11.63
C ARG A 72 -8.10 -10.13 -12.43
N SER A 73 -8.43 -9.30 -13.42
CA SER A 73 -7.44 -8.68 -14.32
C SER A 73 -6.44 -9.68 -14.93
N GLY A 74 -6.90 -10.91 -15.23
CA GLY A 74 -6.05 -11.98 -15.76
C GLY A 74 -5.19 -12.73 -14.74
N VAL A 75 -5.28 -12.41 -13.45
CA VAL A 75 -4.48 -13.02 -12.37
C VAL A 75 -5.36 -13.87 -11.47
N VAL A 76 -4.91 -15.08 -11.13
CA VAL A 76 -5.57 -15.95 -10.14
C VAL A 76 -5.28 -15.42 -8.74
N ILE A 77 -6.31 -15.40 -7.89
CA ILE A 77 -6.16 -15.02 -6.49
C ILE A 77 -5.82 -16.25 -5.67
N ASP A 78 -4.62 -16.28 -5.11
CA ASP A 78 -4.17 -17.34 -4.22
C ASP A 78 -4.65 -17.13 -2.78
N GLY A 79 -4.74 -18.23 -2.04
CA GLY A 79 -4.95 -18.20 -0.60
C GLY A 79 -3.67 -17.91 0.19
N PRO A 80 -3.77 -17.83 1.53
CA PRO A 80 -2.61 -17.60 2.40
C PRO A 80 -1.59 -18.74 2.37
N ASP A 81 -2.00 -19.96 2.02
CA ASP A 81 -1.14 -21.13 1.90
C ASP A 81 -0.02 -20.96 0.85
N ARG A 82 -0.25 -20.10 -0.15
CA ARG A 82 0.76 -19.78 -1.18
C ARG A 82 1.58 -18.53 -0.88
N PHE A 83 1.35 -17.85 0.25
CA PHE A 83 2.03 -16.59 0.57
C PHE A 83 3.55 -16.75 0.53
N SER A 84 4.11 -17.76 1.21
CA SER A 84 5.56 -17.98 1.29
C SER A 84 6.20 -18.15 -0.09
N GLU A 85 5.59 -18.98 -0.96
CA GLU A 85 6.05 -19.17 -2.33
C GLU A 85 5.99 -17.87 -3.14
N ASN A 86 4.87 -17.14 -3.02
CA ASN A 86 4.64 -15.90 -3.75
C ASN A 86 5.57 -14.77 -3.28
N ALA A 87 5.85 -14.66 -1.99
CA ALA A 87 6.76 -13.68 -1.41
C ALA A 87 8.23 -13.98 -1.78
N ALA A 88 8.59 -15.26 -1.83
CA ALA A 88 9.90 -15.68 -2.32
C ALA A 88 10.10 -15.33 -3.81
N TRP A 89 9.05 -15.46 -4.62
CA TRP A 89 9.08 -15.11 -6.05
C TRP A 89 9.13 -13.59 -6.31
N ALA A 90 8.48 -12.79 -5.46
CA ALA A 90 8.33 -11.35 -5.67
C ALA A 90 9.61 -10.56 -5.39
N GLY A 91 9.87 -9.55 -6.23
CA GLY A 91 10.91 -8.54 -5.96
C GLY A 91 10.39 -7.38 -5.09
N ALA A 92 9.08 -7.13 -5.12
CA ALA A 92 8.40 -6.15 -4.27
C ALA A 92 7.02 -6.65 -3.83
N ILE A 93 6.58 -6.20 -2.66
CA ILE A 93 5.27 -6.54 -2.07
C ILE A 93 4.44 -5.28 -1.89
N PHE A 94 3.18 -5.32 -2.30
CA PHE A 94 2.17 -4.34 -1.94
C PHE A 94 1.20 -4.99 -0.96
N ALA A 95 1.10 -4.47 0.25
CA ALA A 95 0.30 -5.09 1.30
C ALA A 95 -0.77 -4.14 1.83
N THR A 96 -2.01 -4.63 1.98
CA THR A 96 -3.06 -3.86 2.64
C THR A 96 -2.70 -3.58 4.10
N GLY A 97 -3.04 -2.39 4.59
CA GLY A 97 -2.86 -2.01 5.99
C GLY A 97 -3.70 -2.81 6.98
N SER A 98 -4.70 -3.57 6.53
CA SER A 98 -5.44 -4.50 7.40
C SER A 98 -4.57 -5.66 7.91
N THR A 99 -3.39 -5.89 7.31
CA THR A 99 -2.37 -6.85 7.79
C THR A 99 -1.87 -6.53 9.21
N VAL A 100 -1.93 -5.25 9.60
CA VAL A 100 -1.66 -4.83 10.98
C VAL A 100 -2.71 -5.36 11.95
N VAL A 101 -3.98 -5.35 11.53
CA VAL A 101 -5.12 -5.66 12.41
C VAL A 101 -5.29 -7.17 12.58
N ASN A 102 -5.06 -7.93 11.51
CA ASN A 102 -5.19 -9.39 11.53
C ASN A 102 -3.90 -10.12 11.95
N GLY A 103 -2.81 -9.39 12.24
CA GLY A 103 -1.54 -9.95 12.70
C GLY A 103 -0.67 -10.60 11.63
N THR A 104 -1.00 -10.45 10.33
CA THR A 104 -0.19 -11.04 9.24
C THR A 104 0.91 -10.09 8.73
N ILE A 105 1.13 -8.94 9.38
CA ILE A 105 2.17 -7.99 8.99
C ILE A 105 3.58 -8.55 9.22
N ASP A 106 3.78 -9.33 10.29
CA ASP A 106 5.10 -9.86 10.66
C ASP A 106 5.65 -10.78 9.57
N GLU A 107 4.84 -11.71 9.05
CA GLU A 107 5.21 -12.60 7.94
C GLU A 107 5.61 -11.83 6.66
N ILE A 108 4.99 -10.67 6.43
CA ILE A 108 5.28 -9.81 5.28
C ILE A 108 6.63 -9.10 5.46
N LEU A 109 6.93 -8.66 6.67
CA LEU A 109 8.21 -8.02 6.99
C LEU A 109 9.36 -9.04 6.99
N ASP A 110 9.12 -10.23 7.55
CA ASP A 110 10.08 -11.34 7.62
C ASP A 110 10.46 -11.88 6.24
N ALA A 111 9.62 -11.68 5.23
CA ALA A 111 9.94 -12.01 3.83
C ALA A 111 11.14 -11.21 3.28
N GLY A 112 11.52 -10.09 3.93
CA GLY A 112 12.71 -9.31 3.56
C GLY A 112 12.64 -8.70 2.16
N ARG A 113 11.43 -8.43 1.65
CA ARG A 113 11.18 -7.82 0.34
C ARG A 113 10.95 -6.32 0.45
N ASP A 114 11.10 -5.61 -0.66
CA ASP A 114 10.73 -4.21 -0.71
C ASP A 114 9.20 -4.07 -0.61
N THR A 115 8.71 -3.60 0.54
CA THR A 115 7.29 -3.67 0.90
C THR A 115 6.68 -2.28 0.99
N PHE A 116 5.55 -2.10 0.31
CA PHE A 116 4.74 -0.90 0.28
C PHE A 116 3.35 -1.18 0.86
N PHE A 117 3.03 -0.59 2.01
CA PHE A 117 1.73 -0.76 2.63
C PHE A 117 0.72 0.26 2.11
N TYR A 118 -0.50 -0.14 1.75
CA TYR A 118 -1.54 0.78 1.30
C TYR A 118 -2.78 0.75 2.18
N GLY A 119 -3.62 1.76 2.03
CA GLY A 119 -4.80 1.98 2.86
C GLY A 119 -4.50 2.80 4.12
N VAL A 120 -5.57 3.25 4.78
CA VAL A 120 -5.46 4.19 5.91
C VAL A 120 -5.12 3.51 7.23
N THR A 121 -5.46 2.23 7.38
CA THR A 121 -5.27 1.44 8.61
C THR A 121 -3.81 1.38 9.04
N VAL A 122 -2.86 1.40 8.09
CA VAL A 122 -1.42 1.32 8.41
C VAL A 122 -0.83 2.64 8.89
N THR A 123 -1.50 3.79 8.70
CA THR A 123 -0.89 5.14 8.85
C THR A 123 -0.17 5.33 10.19
N GLY A 124 -0.79 4.90 11.29
CA GLY A 124 -0.17 5.00 12.62
C GLY A 124 1.06 4.11 12.78
N VAL A 125 0.98 2.87 12.30
CA VAL A 125 2.07 1.88 12.40
C VAL A 125 3.21 2.21 11.46
N ALA A 126 2.92 2.59 10.21
CA ALA A 126 3.91 3.02 9.24
C ALA A 126 4.73 4.20 9.74
N SER A 127 4.09 5.18 10.39
CA SER A 127 4.80 6.32 10.97
C SER A 127 5.68 5.95 12.17
N LEU A 128 5.27 4.95 12.98
CA LEU A 128 6.06 4.52 14.14
C LEU A 128 7.26 3.67 13.73
N LEU A 129 7.08 2.79 12.75
CA LEU A 129 8.06 1.77 12.35
C LEU A 129 8.84 2.15 11.09
N GLY A 130 8.59 3.32 10.51
CA GLY A 130 9.26 3.77 9.29
C GLY A 130 8.91 2.97 8.04
N LEU A 131 7.72 2.34 8.00
CA LEU A 131 7.30 1.51 6.86
C LEU A 131 6.92 2.40 5.67
N LYS A 132 7.22 1.92 4.45
CA LYS A 132 6.78 2.61 3.23
C LYS A 132 5.27 2.51 3.11
N GLN A 133 4.60 3.66 3.09
CA GLN A 133 3.15 3.74 2.93
C GLN A 133 2.82 4.36 1.58
N PHE A 134 1.88 3.74 0.87
CA PHE A 134 1.31 4.21 -0.38
C PHE A 134 -0.13 4.68 -0.14
N CYS A 135 -0.32 5.98 0.04
CA CYS A 135 -1.64 6.57 0.23
C CYS A 135 -1.65 8.03 -0.20
N HIS A 136 -2.35 8.30 -1.31
CA HIS A 136 -2.47 9.64 -1.89
C HIS A 136 -2.95 10.70 -0.89
N VAL A 137 -3.94 10.36 -0.05
CA VAL A 137 -4.53 11.30 0.93
C VAL A 137 -3.55 11.65 2.05
N ILE A 138 -2.78 10.67 2.54
CA ILE A 138 -1.79 10.90 3.60
C ILE A 138 -0.60 11.71 3.07
N GLU A 139 -0.16 11.46 1.84
CA GLU A 139 0.93 12.23 1.22
C GLU A 139 0.55 13.70 0.98
N GLN A 140 -0.69 13.98 0.57
CA GLN A 140 -1.22 15.34 0.50
C GLN A 140 -1.26 16.00 1.87
N ALA A 141 -1.73 15.29 2.90
CA ALA A 141 -1.80 15.83 4.25
C ALA A 141 -0.41 16.16 4.83
N LYS A 142 0.62 15.37 4.52
CA LYS A 142 2.02 15.67 4.88
C LYS A 142 2.55 16.91 4.17
N SER A 143 2.25 17.07 2.88
CA SER A 143 2.68 18.23 2.08
C SER A 143 2.04 19.53 2.58
N SER A 144 0.76 19.50 2.95
CA SER A 144 0.05 20.63 3.53
C SER A 144 0.53 21.00 4.94
N HIS A 145 0.96 20.00 5.73
CA HIS A 145 1.50 20.24 7.08
C HIS A 145 2.91 20.85 7.04
N CYS A 146 3.73 20.53 6.04
CA CYS A 146 5.05 21.13 5.84
C CYS A 146 4.95 22.64 5.54
N LEU A 147 4.00 23.04 4.69
CA LEU A 147 3.74 24.45 4.36
C LEU A 147 3.25 25.27 5.57
N ALA A 148 2.55 24.64 6.52
CA ALA A 148 2.11 25.29 7.75
C ALA A 148 3.25 25.50 8.75
N HIS A 149 4.30 24.67 8.71
CA HIS A 149 5.43 24.76 9.64
C HIS A 149 6.53 25.73 9.17
N GLU A 150 6.59 26.06 7.87
CA GLU A 150 7.50 27.10 7.33
C GLU A 150 6.99 28.53 7.58
N GLN A 151 5.69 28.73 7.82
CA GLN A 151 5.12 30.07 8.08
C GLN A 151 5.22 30.52 9.55
N SER A 152 5.70 29.65 10.46
CA SER A 152 5.86 29.96 11.88
C SER A 152 7.29 30.31 12.30
N HIS A 153 8.21 30.44 11.34
CA HIS A 153 9.63 30.78 11.56
C HIS A 153 10.11 31.96 10.69
N ILE A 154 9.27 32.98 10.52
CA ILE A 154 9.74 34.32 10.12
C ILE A 154 9.87 35.15 11.39
N PRO A 155 11.07 35.30 11.97
CA PRO A 155 11.28 36.25 13.06
C PRO A 155 11.11 37.67 12.49
N GLN A 156 10.24 38.47 13.11
CA GLN A 156 10.30 39.94 13.02
C GLN A 156 11.34 40.46 14.01
#